data_AF-A0A2Z4ZMN4-F1
#
_entry.id   AF-A0A2Z4ZMN4-F1
#
_cell.length_a   1.000
_cell.length_b   1.000
_cell.length_c   1.000
_cell.angle_alpha   90.00
_cell.angle_beta   90.00
_cell.angle_gamma   90.00
#
_symmetry.space_group_name_H-M   'P 1'
#
loop_
_entity.id
_entity.type
_entity.pdbx_description
1 polymer ?
#
loop_
_entity_poly.entity_id
_entity_poly.type
_entity_poly.pdbx_seq_one_letter_code
_entity_poly.pdbx_strand_id
1 'polypeptide(L)'
;MITVDVFATLFDWDDKTTERVKRTSGVSRTLYTMARTGKAASPLIFVEAGLAFLDALGAYADYRQAKSKTQALEAEGEALRRELKELEKQFRLQAKERDLKFSAQMSALRNQLEARDVTLHIGVTNLENLGRHIKRLGDHVSRERLAVTPNCVPLLKLERTYYLLVDAQLSAALSLLDE
;
A
#
# COMPACT_ATOMS: atom_id res chain seq x y z
N MET A 1 26.53 -36.47 -42.40
CA MET A 1 25.19 -35.89 -42.31
C MET A 1 24.47 -36.34 -41.04
N ILE A 2 24.38 -37.65 -40.75
CA ILE A 2 23.69 -38.19 -39.54
C ILE A 2 24.15 -37.53 -38.22
N THR A 3 25.43 -37.22 -38.04
CA THR A 3 25.94 -36.61 -36.80
C THR A 3 25.51 -35.15 -36.60
N VAL A 4 25.33 -34.36 -37.66
CA VAL A 4 24.92 -32.95 -37.54
C VAL A 4 23.44 -32.83 -37.19
N ASP A 5 22.62 -33.74 -37.71
CA ASP A 5 21.19 -33.83 -37.42
C ASP A 5 20.90 -34.18 -35.95
N VAL A 6 21.68 -35.10 -35.39
CA VAL A 6 21.57 -35.49 -33.98
C VAL A 6 21.98 -34.35 -33.04
N PHE A 7 22.99 -33.55 -33.40
CA PHE A 7 23.38 -32.39 -32.60
C PHE A 7 22.37 -31.24 -32.69
N ALA A 8 21.82 -30.99 -33.88
CA ALA A 8 20.83 -29.94 -34.07
C ALA A 8 19.54 -30.19 -33.27
N THR A 9 19.09 -31.45 -33.23
CA THR A 9 17.93 -31.87 -32.44
C THR A 9 18.19 -31.86 -30.93
N LEU A 10 19.43 -32.11 -30.48
CA LEU A 10 19.78 -32.11 -29.07
C LEU A 10 19.89 -30.69 -28.47
N PHE A 11 20.27 -29.70 -29.28
CA PHE A 11 20.48 -28.30 -28.86
C PHE A 11 19.42 -27.33 -29.41
N ASP A 12 18.34 -27.88 -29.97
CA ASP A 12 17.18 -27.14 -30.52
C ASP A 12 17.60 -26.05 -31.52
N TRP A 13 18.49 -26.42 -32.43
CA TRP A 13 19.00 -25.53 -33.46
C TRP A 13 17.94 -25.30 -34.55
N ASP A 14 17.67 -24.02 -34.82
CA ASP A 14 16.78 -23.61 -35.92
C ASP A 14 17.22 -24.23 -37.26
N ASP A 15 16.27 -24.63 -38.09
CA ASP A 15 16.50 -25.38 -39.34
C ASP A 15 17.53 -24.70 -40.26
N LYS A 16 17.53 -23.36 -40.26
CA LYS A 16 18.50 -22.55 -41.02
C LYS A 16 19.94 -22.72 -40.52
N THR A 17 20.14 -22.83 -39.20
CA THR A 17 21.46 -23.03 -38.60
C THR A 17 21.97 -24.45 -38.85
N THR A 18 21.07 -25.42 -38.82
CA THR A 18 21.35 -26.84 -39.10
C THR A 18 21.76 -27.07 -40.55
N GLU A 19 21.06 -26.46 -41.52
CA GLU A 19 21.46 -26.51 -42.92
C GLU A 19 22.84 -25.88 -43.17
N ARG A 20 23.16 -24.74 -42.53
CA ARG A 20 24.46 -24.07 -42.66
C ARG A 20 25.61 -24.94 -42.16
N VAL A 21 25.43 -25.64 -41.04
CA VAL A 21 26.45 -26.55 -40.48
C VAL A 21 26.61 -27.80 -41.35
N LYS A 22 25.52 -28.33 -41.92
CA LYS A 22 25.60 -29.44 -42.89
C LYS A 22 26.39 -29.06 -44.13
N ARG A 23 26.13 -27.88 -44.71
CA ARG A 23 26.84 -27.39 -45.91
C ARG A 23 28.33 -27.21 -45.64
N THR A 24 28.71 -26.53 -44.54
CA THR A 24 30.12 -26.34 -44.15
C THR A 24 30.86 -27.65 -43.84
N SER A 25 30.18 -28.64 -43.25
CA SER A 25 30.71 -30.00 -43.06
C SER A 25 30.92 -30.76 -44.38
N GLY A 26 30.09 -30.49 -45.38
CA GLY A 26 30.22 -31.00 -46.74
C GLY A 26 31.44 -30.42 -47.45
N VAL A 27 31.62 -29.09 -47.37
CA VAL A 27 32.76 -28.36 -47.98
C VAL A 27 34.10 -28.77 -47.37
N SER A 28 34.17 -28.88 -46.04
CA SER A 28 35.40 -29.32 -45.37
C SER A 28 35.79 -30.75 -45.75
N ARG A 29 34.80 -31.64 -45.95
CA ARG A 29 35.04 -33.00 -46.45
C ARG A 29 35.47 -33.02 -47.91
N THR A 30 34.85 -32.22 -48.79
CA THR A 30 35.23 -32.13 -50.21
C THR A 30 36.62 -31.52 -50.38
N LEU A 31 36.94 -30.45 -49.64
CA LEU A 31 38.27 -29.84 -49.57
C LEU A 31 39.32 -30.82 -49.02
N TYR A 32 39.02 -31.55 -47.95
CA TYR A 32 39.91 -32.58 -47.41
C TYR A 32 40.19 -33.69 -48.43
N THR A 33 39.16 -34.15 -49.16
CA THR A 33 39.34 -35.14 -50.21
C THR A 33 40.10 -34.58 -51.41
N MET A 34 39.92 -33.31 -51.79
CA MET A 34 40.68 -32.66 -52.87
C MET A 34 42.15 -32.48 -52.49
N ALA A 35 42.44 -32.02 -51.26
CA ALA A 35 43.78 -31.89 -50.72
C ALA A 35 44.53 -33.23 -50.66
N ARG A 36 43.79 -34.33 -50.41
CA ARG A 36 44.35 -35.68 -50.34
C ARG A 36 44.47 -36.39 -51.70
N THR A 37 43.66 -36.02 -52.68
CA THR A 37 43.61 -36.70 -54.00
C THR A 37 44.19 -35.88 -55.15
N GLY A 38 44.60 -34.62 -54.91
CA GLY A 38 45.30 -33.78 -55.87
C GLY A 38 44.45 -33.30 -57.06
N LYS A 39 43.12 -33.43 -57.02
CA LYS A 39 42.23 -32.98 -58.11
C LYS A 39 41.91 -31.50 -58.01
N ALA A 40 41.81 -30.84 -59.17
CA ALA A 40 41.54 -29.40 -59.28
C ALA A 40 40.23 -28.97 -58.58
N ALA A 41 40.25 -27.78 -57.98
CA ALA A 41 39.13 -27.20 -57.26
C ALA A 41 37.86 -27.14 -58.14
N SER A 42 36.76 -27.72 -57.65
CA SER A 42 35.48 -27.68 -58.33
C SER A 42 34.89 -26.26 -58.31
N PRO A 43 34.29 -25.76 -59.40
CA PRO A 43 33.56 -24.48 -59.43
C PRO A 43 32.50 -24.34 -58.33
N LEU A 44 32.00 -25.47 -57.79
CA LEU A 44 31.05 -25.50 -56.68
C LEU A 44 31.58 -24.81 -55.41
N ILE A 45 32.90 -24.82 -55.18
CA ILE A 45 33.51 -24.18 -54.00
C ILE A 45 33.28 -22.66 -54.01
N PHE A 46 33.30 -22.02 -55.18
CA PHE A 46 33.07 -20.58 -55.30
C PHE A 46 31.59 -20.22 -55.11
N VAL A 47 30.68 -21.06 -55.61
CA VAL A 47 29.23 -20.89 -55.39
C VAL A 47 28.89 -21.07 -53.90
N GLU A 48 29.47 -22.07 -53.25
CA GLU A 48 29.29 -22.32 -51.82
C GLU A 48 29.92 -21.21 -50.95
N ALA A 49 31.08 -20.66 -51.33
CA ALA A 49 31.67 -19.50 -50.67
C ALA A 49 30.80 -18.24 -50.81
N GLY A 50 30.19 -18.03 -51.98
CA GLY A 50 29.22 -16.95 -52.21
C GLY A 50 27.97 -17.09 -51.35
N LEU A 51 27.44 -18.30 -51.21
CA LEU A 51 26.31 -18.58 -50.32
C LEU A 51 26.68 -18.38 -48.84
N ALA A 52 27.87 -18.80 -48.41
CA ALA A 52 28.35 -18.59 -47.05
C ALA A 52 28.53 -17.10 -46.72
N PHE A 53 28.96 -16.28 -47.69
CA PHE A 53 29.04 -14.83 -47.54
C PHE A 53 27.66 -14.19 -47.39
N LEU A 54 26.68 -14.59 -48.20
CA LEU A 54 25.30 -14.11 -48.07
C LEU A 54 24.67 -14.53 -46.74
N ASP A 55 24.94 -15.74 -46.27
CA ASP A 55 24.50 -16.21 -44.95
C ASP A 55 25.13 -15.40 -43.81
N ALA A 56 26.40 -15.03 -43.92
CA ALA A 56 27.08 -14.17 -42.95
C ALA A 56 26.50 -12.75 -42.93
N LEU A 57 26.13 -12.19 -44.10
CA LEU A 57 25.44 -10.90 -44.18
C LEU A 57 24.04 -10.95 -43.54
N GLY A 58 23.29 -12.04 -43.76
CA GLY A 58 22.00 -12.27 -43.10
C GLY A 58 22.15 -12.35 -41.58
N ALA A 59 23.11 -13.15 -41.09
CA ALA A 59 23.39 -13.25 -39.66
C ALA A 59 23.83 -11.91 -39.04
N TYR A 60 24.58 -11.08 -39.78
CA TYR A 60 24.95 -9.74 -39.33
C TYR A 60 23.75 -8.79 -39.26
N ALA A 61 22.83 -8.86 -40.22
CA ALA A 61 21.59 -8.08 -40.21
C ALA A 61 20.70 -8.47 -39.02
N ASP A 62 20.54 -9.77 -38.78
CA ASP A 62 19.79 -10.31 -37.63
C ASP A 62 20.43 -9.89 -36.31
N TYR A 63 21.76 -9.98 -36.20
CA TYR A 63 22.50 -9.51 -35.02
C TYR A 63 22.30 -8.01 -34.78
N ARG A 64 22.34 -7.19 -35.83
CA ARG A 64 22.11 -5.74 -35.73
C ARG A 64 20.69 -5.42 -35.28
N GLN A 65 19.70 -6.16 -35.77
CA GLN A 65 18.30 -6.00 -35.35
C GLN A 65 18.07 -6.48 -33.92
N ALA A 66 18.70 -7.57 -33.49
CA ALA A 66 18.66 -8.03 -32.11
C ALA A 66 19.29 -6.97 -31.18
N LYS A 67 20.45 -6.41 -31.57
CA LYS A 67 21.14 -5.36 -30.81
C LYS A 67 20.32 -4.07 -30.67
N SER A 68 19.60 -3.66 -31.72
CA SER A 68 18.73 -2.47 -31.62
C SER A 68 17.53 -2.72 -30.70
N LYS A 69 16.93 -3.92 -30.76
CA LYS A 69 15.85 -4.32 -29.84
C LYS A 69 16.31 -4.38 -28.38
N THR A 70 17.50 -4.92 -28.11
CA THR A 70 18.03 -4.96 -26.73
C THR A 70 18.29 -3.56 -26.19
N GLN A 71 18.82 -2.64 -27.01
CA GLN A 71 19.03 -1.25 -26.60
C GLN A 71 17.71 -0.52 -26.29
N ALA A 72 16.65 -0.77 -27.08
CA ALA A 72 15.32 -0.22 -26.80
C ALA A 72 14.75 -0.77 -25.48
N LEU A 73 14.85 -2.08 -25.25
CA LEU A 73 14.40 -2.71 -24.00
C LEU A 73 15.20 -2.26 -22.78
N GLU A 74 16.51 -2.01 -22.93
CA GLU A 74 17.34 -1.43 -21.87
C GLU A 74 16.87 -0.01 -21.51
N ALA A 75 16.57 0.82 -22.51
CA ALA A 75 16.05 2.16 -22.29
C ALA A 75 14.66 2.15 -21.62
N GLU A 76 13.77 1.26 -22.05
CA GLU A 76 12.47 1.04 -21.41
C GLU A 76 12.63 0.54 -19.97
N GLY A 77 13.56 -0.39 -19.72
CA GLY A 77 13.88 -0.89 -18.38
C GLY A 77 14.43 0.21 -17.46
N GLU A 78 15.27 1.10 -17.99
CA GLU A 78 15.73 2.27 -17.25
C GLU A 78 14.60 3.27 -16.95
N ALA A 79 13.70 3.50 -17.90
CA ALA A 79 12.54 4.37 -17.69
C ALA A 79 11.63 3.82 -16.59
N LEU A 80 11.27 2.53 -16.65
CA LEU A 80 10.48 1.86 -15.62
C LEU A 80 11.15 1.89 -14.24
N ARG A 81 12.49 1.72 -14.18
CA ARG A 81 13.24 1.87 -12.92
C ARG A 81 13.13 3.27 -12.33
N ARG A 82 13.11 4.32 -13.16
CA ARG A 82 12.93 5.70 -12.70
C ARG A 82 11.52 5.92 -12.19
N GLU A 83 10.51 5.42 -12.90
CA GLU A 83 9.11 5.48 -12.50
C GLU A 83 8.86 4.78 -11.17
N LEU A 84 9.40 3.56 -10.99
CA LEU A 84 9.29 2.83 -9.71
C LEU A 84 9.91 3.60 -8.55
N LYS A 85 11.09 4.20 -8.74
CA LYS A 85 11.73 5.04 -7.72
C LYS A 85 10.89 6.25 -7.37
N GLU A 86 10.25 6.87 -8.36
CA GLU A 86 9.41 8.04 -8.11
C GLU A 86 8.12 7.64 -7.38
N LEU A 87 7.50 6.53 -7.76
CA LEU A 87 6.34 5.98 -7.08
C LEU A 87 6.65 5.61 -5.63
N GLU A 88 7.81 5.02 -5.36
CA GLU A 88 8.26 4.72 -4.01
C GLU A 88 8.39 5.99 -3.15
N LYS A 89 8.95 7.08 -3.69
CA LYS A 89 9.01 8.36 -2.98
C LYS A 89 7.63 8.90 -2.69
N GLN A 90 6.71 8.85 -3.66
CA GLN A 90 5.32 9.30 -3.48
C GLN A 90 4.63 8.52 -2.37
N PHE A 91 4.78 7.19 -2.33
CA PHE A 91 4.22 6.39 -1.24
C PHE A 91 4.83 6.73 0.12
N ARG A 92 6.14 6.95 0.20
CA ARG A 92 6.80 7.38 1.45
C ARG A 92 6.30 8.74 1.93
N LEU A 93 6.06 9.69 1.03
CA LEU A 93 5.50 10.99 1.37
C LEU A 93 4.05 10.87 1.84
N GLN A 94 3.22 10.11 1.11
CA GLN A 94 1.82 9.87 1.50
C GLN A 94 1.70 9.16 2.85
N ALA A 95 2.57 8.20 3.14
CA ALA A 95 2.61 7.53 4.44
C ALA A 95 2.88 8.54 5.56
N LYS A 96 3.93 9.36 5.40
CA LYS A 96 4.26 10.42 6.38
C LYS A 96 3.12 11.43 6.56
N GLU A 97 2.49 11.86 5.48
CA GLU A 97 1.34 12.77 5.57
C GLU A 97 0.15 12.15 6.30
N ARG A 98 -0.14 10.87 6.06
CA ARG A 98 -1.20 10.16 6.78
C ARG A 98 -0.86 10.03 8.25
N ASP A 99 0.37 9.65 8.60
CA ASP A 99 0.80 9.53 9.99
C ASP A 99 0.69 10.87 10.73
N LEU A 100 1.12 11.97 10.08
CA LEU A 100 0.97 13.32 10.65
C LEU A 100 -0.51 13.68 10.84
N LYS A 101 -1.37 13.44 9.84
CA LYS A 101 -2.82 13.69 9.95
C LYS A 101 -3.45 12.87 11.08
N PHE A 102 -3.13 11.58 11.19
CA PHE A 102 -3.63 10.73 12.27
C PHE A 102 -3.15 11.19 13.63
N SER A 103 -1.87 11.55 13.77
CA SER A 103 -1.34 12.05 15.04
C SER A 103 -2.02 13.35 15.47
N ALA A 104 -2.24 14.30 14.55
CA ALA A 104 -2.95 15.53 14.81
C ALA A 104 -4.42 15.29 15.20
N GLN A 105 -5.13 14.42 14.47
CA GLN A 105 -6.51 14.03 14.78
C GLN A 105 -6.60 13.37 16.16
N MET A 106 -5.67 12.48 16.49
CA MET A 106 -5.62 11.82 17.80
C MET A 106 -5.36 12.80 18.93
N SER A 107 -4.44 13.76 18.74
CA SER A 107 -4.22 14.82 19.73
C SER A 107 -5.45 15.73 19.91
N ALA A 108 -6.16 16.05 18.82
CA ALA A 108 -7.35 16.87 18.88
C ALA A 108 -8.48 16.16 19.62
N LEU A 109 -8.71 14.87 19.32
CA LEU A 109 -9.68 14.02 20.03
C LEU A 109 -9.33 13.89 21.51
N ARG A 110 -8.06 13.68 21.84
CA ARG A 110 -7.60 13.63 23.23
C ARG A 110 -7.89 14.93 23.98
N ASN A 111 -7.56 16.07 23.37
CA ASN A 111 -7.84 17.38 23.98
C ASN A 111 -9.35 17.61 24.17
N GLN A 112 -10.19 17.16 23.23
CA GLN A 112 -11.64 17.24 23.36
C GLN A 112 -12.17 16.36 24.49
N LEU A 113 -11.64 15.14 24.64
CA LEU A 113 -12.00 14.23 25.72
C LEU A 113 -11.55 14.78 27.07
N GLU A 114 -10.33 15.30 27.18
CA GLU A 114 -9.83 15.92 28.41
C GLU A 114 -10.68 17.16 28.78
N ALA A 115 -11.06 17.99 27.80
CA ALA A 115 -11.96 19.12 28.05
C ALA A 115 -13.35 18.67 28.54
N ARG A 116 -13.91 17.62 27.93
CA ARG A 116 -15.20 17.04 28.35
C ARG A 116 -15.14 16.44 29.75
N ASP A 117 -14.08 15.72 30.07
CA ASP A 117 -13.86 15.13 31.39
C ASP A 117 -13.80 16.21 32.48
N VAL A 118 -13.06 17.30 32.22
CA VAL A 118 -13.04 18.46 33.14
C VAL A 118 -14.43 19.07 33.32
N THR A 119 -15.20 19.25 32.24
CA THR A 119 -16.57 19.81 32.35
C THR A 119 -17.51 18.89 33.12
N LEU A 120 -17.45 17.59 32.90
CA LEU A 120 -18.24 16.60 33.63
C LEU A 120 -17.84 16.56 35.10
N HIS A 121 -16.54 16.60 35.40
CA HIS A 121 -16.05 16.65 36.78
C HIS A 121 -16.56 17.89 37.53
N ILE A 122 -16.53 19.06 36.90
CA ILE A 122 -17.10 20.29 37.46
C ILE A 122 -18.63 20.15 37.64
N GLY A 123 -19.33 19.56 36.67
CA GLY A 123 -20.77 19.31 36.76
C GLY A 123 -21.15 18.41 37.94
N VAL A 124 -20.44 17.29 38.10
CA VAL A 124 -20.65 16.33 39.21
C VAL A 124 -20.36 16.99 40.56
N THR A 125 -19.23 17.68 40.71
CA THR A 125 -18.89 18.35 41.98
C THR A 125 -19.91 19.43 42.35
N ASN A 126 -20.44 20.18 41.37
CA ASN A 126 -21.51 21.14 41.59
C ASN A 126 -22.83 20.47 42.01
N LEU A 127 -23.21 19.36 41.39
CA LEU A 127 -24.38 18.57 41.80
C LEU A 127 -24.24 18.03 43.22
N GLU A 128 -23.07 17.52 43.59
CA GLU A 128 -22.80 17.06 44.96
C GLU A 128 -22.93 18.20 45.98
N ASN A 129 -22.42 19.39 45.65
CA ASN A 129 -22.55 20.59 46.47
C ASN A 129 -24.03 20.98 46.65
N LEU A 130 -24.79 21.02 45.56
CA LEU A 130 -26.23 21.29 45.59
C LEU A 130 -26.99 20.25 46.42
N GLY A 131 -26.67 18.96 46.24
CA GLY A 131 -27.27 17.88 47.03
C GLY A 131 -27.02 18.03 48.52
N ARG A 132 -25.81 18.45 48.92
CA ARG A 132 -25.51 18.77 50.33
C ARG A 132 -26.35 19.93 50.86
N HIS A 133 -26.56 20.97 50.06
CA HIS A 133 -27.40 22.12 50.46
C HIS A 133 -28.88 21.75 50.55
N ILE A 134 -29.41 21.03 49.55
CA ILE A 134 -30.80 20.57 49.53
C ILE A 134 -31.06 19.65 50.73
N LYS A 135 -30.13 18.73 51.05
CA LYS A 135 -30.24 17.86 52.23
C LYS A 135 -30.32 18.66 53.54
N ARG A 136 -29.46 19.67 53.72
CA ARG A 136 -29.51 20.56 54.89
C ARG A 136 -30.82 21.32 54.99
N LEU A 137 -31.37 21.79 53.86
CA LEU A 137 -32.69 22.43 53.80
C LEU A 137 -33.77 21.44 54.25
N GLY A 138 -33.76 20.21 53.73
CA GLY A 138 -34.69 19.15 54.11
C GLY A 138 -34.63 18.81 55.60
N ASP A 139 -33.43 18.75 56.18
CA ASP A 139 -33.24 18.56 57.62
C ASP A 139 -33.84 19.71 58.44
N HIS A 140 -33.68 20.96 58.00
CA HIS A 140 -34.27 22.12 58.67
C HIS A 140 -35.80 22.13 58.57
N VAL A 141 -36.34 21.91 57.37
CA VAL A 141 -37.79 21.81 57.14
C VAL A 141 -38.40 20.72 58.03
N SER A 142 -37.75 19.56 58.12
CA SER A 142 -38.20 18.43 58.95
C SER A 142 -38.20 18.76 60.44
N ARG A 143 -37.18 19.48 60.93
CA ARG A 143 -37.10 19.93 62.32
C ARG A 143 -38.18 20.96 62.65
N GLU A 144 -38.40 21.93 61.78
CA GLU A 144 -39.46 22.94 61.99
C GLU A 144 -40.85 22.31 61.93
N ARG A 145 -41.06 21.28 61.11
CA ARG A 145 -42.33 20.54 61.03
C ARG A 145 -42.72 19.86 62.34
N LEU A 146 -41.75 19.42 63.13
CA LEU A 146 -41.99 18.83 64.45
C LEU A 146 -42.40 19.86 65.52
N ALA A 147 -42.06 21.14 65.31
CA ALA A 147 -42.26 22.20 66.29
C ALA A 147 -43.51 23.07 66.05
N VAL A 148 -44.11 22.99 64.85
CA VAL A 148 -45.14 23.92 64.38
C VAL A 148 -46.50 23.23 64.17
N THR A 149 -47.59 24.00 64.24
CA THR A 149 -48.95 23.51 63.98
C THR A 149 -49.12 22.96 62.56
N PRO A 150 -49.97 21.91 62.37
CA PRO A 150 -50.02 21.11 61.14
C PRO A 150 -50.43 21.87 59.86
N ASN A 151 -51.02 23.06 59.97
CA ASN A 151 -51.49 23.88 58.84
C ASN A 151 -50.75 25.23 58.71
N CYS A 152 -49.49 25.30 59.11
CA CYS A 152 -48.67 26.49 58.90
C CYS A 152 -48.40 26.72 57.40
N VAL A 153 -49.11 27.70 56.82
CA VAL A 153 -49.03 28.04 55.37
C VAL A 153 -47.60 28.37 54.90
N PRO A 154 -46.78 29.14 55.64
CA PRO A 154 -45.38 29.38 55.27
C PRO A 154 -44.55 28.09 55.15
N LEU A 155 -44.74 27.15 56.08
CA LEU A 155 -43.97 25.90 56.10
C LEU A 155 -44.36 24.96 54.95
N LEU A 156 -45.65 24.88 54.62
CA LEU A 156 -46.13 24.14 53.44
C LEU A 156 -45.56 24.71 52.13
N LYS A 157 -45.42 26.03 52.02
CA LYS A 157 -44.76 26.67 50.86
C LYS A 157 -43.27 26.28 50.79
N LEU A 158 -42.58 26.28 51.92
CA LEU A 158 -41.17 25.89 52.02
C LEU A 158 -40.97 24.41 51.62
N GLU A 159 -41.81 23.51 52.09
CA GLU A 159 -41.80 22.09 51.70
C GLU A 159 -42.00 21.91 50.20
N ARG A 160 -42.97 22.62 49.62
CA ARG A 160 -43.19 22.57 48.17
C ARG A 160 -41.97 23.05 47.39
N THR A 161 -41.31 24.13 47.84
CA THR A 161 -40.06 24.60 47.21
C THR A 161 -38.92 23.61 47.35
N TYR A 162 -38.82 22.90 48.48
CA TYR A 162 -37.84 21.83 48.66
C TYR A 162 -38.06 20.69 47.67
N TYR A 163 -39.30 20.19 47.51
CA TYR A 163 -39.59 19.13 46.54
C TYR A 163 -39.30 19.56 45.10
N LEU A 164 -39.62 20.80 44.73
CA LEU A 164 -39.28 21.35 43.41
C LEU A 164 -37.76 21.41 43.19
N LEU A 165 -36.98 21.73 44.22
CA LEU A 165 -35.51 21.71 44.18
C LEU A 165 -34.95 20.30 44.00
N VAL A 166 -35.52 19.31 44.70
CA VAL A 166 -35.14 17.90 44.55
C VAL A 166 -35.43 17.39 43.13
N ASP A 167 -36.60 17.73 42.59
CA ASP A 167 -37.01 17.35 41.24
C ASP A 167 -36.11 17.99 40.18
N ALA A 168 -35.77 19.28 40.35
CA ALA A 168 -34.81 19.97 39.50
C ALA A 168 -33.40 19.36 39.58
N GLN A 169 -32.96 18.92 40.76
CA GLN A 169 -31.67 18.24 40.93
C GLN A 169 -31.65 16.88 40.21
N LEU A 170 -32.73 16.11 40.29
CA LEU A 170 -32.87 14.84 39.58
C LEU A 170 -32.85 15.03 38.06
N SER A 171 -33.59 16.03 37.57
CA SER A 171 -33.60 16.39 36.15
C SER A 171 -32.20 16.78 35.64
N ALA A 172 -31.47 17.61 36.41
CA ALA A 172 -30.11 18.01 36.07
C ALA A 172 -29.10 16.84 36.11
N ALA A 173 -29.29 15.86 37.00
CA ALA A 173 -28.46 14.66 37.03
C ALA A 173 -28.72 13.73 35.84
N LEU A 174 -29.98 13.60 35.41
CA LEU A 174 -30.34 12.84 34.22
C LEU A 174 -29.77 13.47 32.94
N SER A 175 -29.84 14.79 32.80
CA SER A 175 -29.26 15.47 31.63
C SER A 175 -27.75 15.31 31.51
N LEU A 176 -27.03 15.15 32.63
CA LEU A 176 -25.58 14.90 32.64
C LEU A 176 -25.20 13.47 32.24
N LEU A 177 -26.15 12.53 32.26
CA LEU A 177 -25.94 11.14 31.81
C LEU A 177 -26.23 10.96 30.31
N ASP A 178 -27.02 11.86 29.73
CA ASP A 178 -27.43 11.82 28.32
C ASP A 178 -26.46 12.58 27.38
N GLU A 179 -25.50 13.35 27.92
CA GLU A 179 -24.42 14.05 27.19
C GLU A 179 -23.13 13.22 27.01
#